data_AF-A0A7C6HE60-F1
#
_entry.id   AF-A0A7C6HE60-F1
#
_cell.length_a   1.000
_cell.length_b   1.000
_cell.length_c   1.000
_cell.angle_alpha   90.00
_cell.angle_beta   90.00
_cell.angle_gamma   90.00
#
_symmetry.space_group_name_H-M   'P 1'
#
loop_
_entity.id
_entity.type
_entity.pdbx_description
1 polymer ?
#
loop_
_entity_poly.entity_id
_entity_poly.type
_entity_poly.pdbx_seq_one_letter_code
_entity_poly.pdbx_strand_id
1 'polypeptide(L)'
;NEGTELSDFYSMYDNVIRTFEGPINEWNTDDFSLFDASMDYMIPSIKILSMPFYDSLIFFGNDEGEYKELNGNIVTFGKDYLREEDGFSPDNKKGDHVIERGSLDISNNTLVHEFYIERNGETISRAVTEIVGLSDGTYIVQSFNKSPLYDERLEDKGDAYFMIFDRNKLEVIKAKFAPDVNYAYNSIVGKGKTTVEDMAQGYTLVRKMTVANGVASVEKYQ
;
A
#
# COMPACT_ATOMS: atom_id res chain seq x y z
N ASN A 1 -20.36 -5.15 -13.94
CA ASN A 1 -21.25 -4.32 -13.11
C ASN A 1 -20.63 -2.95 -13.08
N GLU A 2 -21.24 -2.01 -13.80
CA GLU A 2 -20.76 -0.63 -13.78
C GLU A 2 -21.00 -0.05 -12.39
N GLY A 3 -19.99 0.58 -11.81
CA GLY A 3 -20.08 1.25 -10.51
C GLY A 3 -19.56 0.47 -9.30
N THR A 4 -19.18 -0.81 -9.42
CA THR A 4 -18.66 -1.63 -8.30
C THR A 4 -17.21 -2.09 -8.49
N GLU A 5 -16.51 -1.56 -9.49
CA GLU A 5 -15.22 -2.06 -9.96
C GLU A 5 -14.15 -2.04 -8.87
N LEU A 6 -14.13 -0.99 -8.05
CA LEU A 6 -13.15 -0.81 -6.99
C LEU A 6 -13.42 -1.76 -5.82
N SER A 7 -14.68 -1.90 -5.42
CA SER A 7 -15.14 -2.84 -4.40
C SER A 7 -14.88 -4.28 -4.81
N ASP A 8 -15.12 -4.62 -6.09
CA ASP A 8 -14.91 -5.95 -6.64
C ASP A 8 -13.41 -6.31 -6.60
N PHE A 9 -12.53 -5.41 -7.06
CA PHE A 9 -11.08 -5.61 -6.99
C PHE A 9 -10.59 -5.77 -5.55
N TYR A 10 -10.97 -4.84 -4.66
CA TYR A 10 -10.57 -4.90 -3.26
C TYR A 10 -11.03 -6.20 -2.61
N SER A 11 -12.29 -6.61 -2.84
CA SER A 11 -12.84 -7.85 -2.31
C SER A 11 -12.06 -9.07 -2.81
N MET A 12 -11.71 -9.13 -4.10
CA MET A 12 -10.91 -10.23 -4.65
C MET A 12 -9.52 -10.34 -4.02
N TYR A 13 -8.86 -9.20 -3.81
CA TYR A 13 -7.57 -9.11 -3.13
C TYR A 13 -7.68 -9.50 -1.64
N ASP A 14 -8.62 -8.88 -0.91
CA ASP A 14 -8.89 -9.08 0.52
C ASP A 14 -9.21 -10.55 0.82
N ASN A 15 -10.04 -11.17 -0.02
CA ASN A 15 -10.45 -12.57 0.11
C ASN A 15 -9.25 -13.54 0.15
N VAL A 16 -8.14 -13.20 -0.50
CA VAL A 16 -6.93 -14.03 -0.53
C VAL A 16 -6.02 -13.67 0.64
N ILE A 17 -5.68 -12.39 0.84
CA ILE A 17 -4.73 -11.99 1.87
C ILE A 17 -5.23 -12.32 3.29
N ARG A 18 -6.54 -12.24 3.55
CA ARG A 18 -7.09 -12.50 4.89
C ARG A 18 -6.93 -13.95 5.36
N THR A 19 -6.64 -14.89 4.45
CA THR A 19 -6.38 -16.29 4.80
C THR A 19 -5.15 -16.45 5.70
N PHE A 20 -4.25 -15.45 5.71
CA PHE A 20 -3.02 -15.44 6.49
C PHE A 20 -3.15 -14.76 7.86
N GLU A 21 -4.26 -14.07 8.15
CA GLU A 21 -4.44 -13.33 9.41
C GLU A 21 -4.34 -14.22 10.64
N GLY A 22 -4.99 -15.40 10.62
CA GLY A 22 -4.95 -16.36 11.72
C GLY A 22 -3.52 -16.78 12.08
N PRO A 23 -2.78 -17.40 11.13
CA PRO A 23 -1.38 -17.77 11.36
C PRO A 23 -0.47 -16.62 11.81
N ILE A 24 -0.67 -15.41 11.29
CA ILE A 24 0.13 -14.23 11.67
C ILE A 24 -0.21 -13.76 13.09
N ASN A 25 -1.48 -13.81 13.48
CA ASN A 25 -1.91 -13.46 14.84
C ASN A 25 -1.47 -14.48 15.90
N GLU A 26 -1.27 -15.73 15.49
CA GLU A 26 -0.72 -16.78 16.36
C GLU A 26 0.81 -16.73 16.45
N TRP A 27 1.48 -16.04 15.52
CA TRP A 27 2.92 -15.85 15.58
C TRP A 27 3.31 -14.95 16.74
N ASN A 28 4.33 -15.37 17.47
CA ASN A 28 4.84 -14.65 18.63
C ASN A 28 6.37 -14.74 18.66
N THR A 29 6.99 -13.78 19.34
CA THR A 29 8.44 -13.69 19.46
C THR A 29 8.82 -13.00 20.76
N ASP A 30 9.90 -13.46 21.38
CA ASP A 30 10.51 -12.77 22.53
C ASP A 30 11.43 -11.62 22.09
N ASP A 31 11.67 -11.48 20.79
CA ASP A 31 12.51 -10.43 20.22
C ASP A 31 11.72 -9.13 20.04
N PHE A 32 11.92 -8.21 20.98
CA PHE A 32 11.22 -6.93 20.97
C PHE A 32 11.41 -6.13 19.67
N SER A 33 12.49 -6.34 18.90
CA SER A 33 12.67 -5.62 17.63
C SER A 33 11.77 -6.14 16.50
N LEU A 34 11.03 -7.22 16.73
CA LEU A 34 10.08 -7.80 15.78
C LEU A 34 8.62 -7.59 16.19
N PHE A 35 8.36 -6.81 17.24
CA PHE A 35 7.00 -6.63 17.81
C PHE A 35 5.95 -6.16 16.80
N ASP A 36 6.36 -5.43 15.76
CA ASP A 36 5.50 -4.89 14.70
C ASP A 36 5.50 -5.74 13.41
N ALA A 37 6.16 -6.91 13.38
CA ALA A 37 6.26 -7.73 12.16
C ALA A 37 4.89 -8.24 11.68
N SER A 38 3.96 -8.51 12.61
CA SER A 38 2.58 -8.87 12.28
C SER A 38 1.83 -7.80 11.50
N MET A 39 2.30 -6.54 11.48
CA MET A 39 1.65 -5.47 10.72
C MET A 39 2.13 -5.38 9.27
N ASP A 40 3.28 -5.98 8.93
CA ASP A 40 3.96 -5.74 7.65
C ASP A 40 3.09 -6.09 6.44
N TYR A 41 2.31 -7.18 6.51
CA TYR A 41 1.41 -7.60 5.43
C TYR A 41 0.19 -6.67 5.26
N MET A 42 -0.19 -5.93 6.30
CA MET A 42 -1.36 -5.05 6.28
C MET A 42 -1.06 -3.70 5.65
N ILE A 43 0.21 -3.26 5.66
CA ILE A 43 0.58 -1.89 5.29
C ILE A 43 0.07 -1.52 3.89
N PRO A 44 0.27 -2.33 2.82
CA PRO A 44 -0.26 -1.99 1.51
C PRO A 44 -1.80 -1.95 1.47
N SER A 45 -2.47 -2.88 2.15
CA SER A 45 -3.94 -2.96 2.22
C SER A 45 -4.54 -1.73 2.89
N ILE A 46 -3.91 -1.21 3.96
CA ILE A 46 -4.35 0.00 4.66
C ILE A 46 -4.35 1.22 3.72
N LYS A 47 -3.39 1.30 2.79
CA LYS A 47 -3.27 2.43 1.84
C LYS A 47 -4.42 2.49 0.83
N ILE A 48 -5.05 1.35 0.55
CA ILE A 48 -6.15 1.24 -0.42
C ILE A 48 -7.50 0.93 0.23
N LEU A 49 -7.57 0.91 1.57
CA LEU A 49 -8.78 0.53 2.31
C LEU A 49 -9.97 1.45 2.00
N SER A 50 -9.72 2.72 1.69
CA SER A 50 -10.74 3.70 1.31
C SER A 50 -11.26 3.51 -0.11
N MET A 51 -10.54 2.78 -0.97
CA MET A 51 -10.83 2.68 -2.39
C MET A 51 -12.29 2.25 -2.70
N PRO A 52 -12.89 1.27 -2.00
CA PRO A 52 -14.29 0.90 -2.23
C PRO A 52 -15.30 2.02 -2.00
N PHE A 53 -15.00 3.03 -1.17
CA PHE A 53 -15.94 4.13 -0.93
C PHE A 53 -16.13 5.02 -2.17
N TYR A 54 -15.16 5.08 -3.08
CA TYR A 54 -15.28 5.83 -4.33
C TYR A 54 -16.36 5.26 -5.27
N ASP A 55 -16.71 3.97 -5.15
CA ASP A 55 -17.86 3.39 -5.85
C ASP A 55 -19.19 4.00 -5.40
N SER A 56 -19.25 4.48 -4.15
CA SER A 56 -20.47 5.00 -3.56
C SER A 56 -20.78 6.45 -3.97
N LEU A 57 -19.83 7.15 -4.59
CA LEU A 57 -20.01 8.54 -5.05
C LEU A 57 -21.16 8.70 -6.05
N ILE A 58 -21.44 7.66 -6.85
CA ILE A 58 -22.58 7.67 -7.78
C ILE A 58 -23.93 7.77 -7.04
N PHE A 59 -23.98 7.32 -5.79
CA PHE A 59 -25.20 7.31 -4.97
C PHE A 59 -25.26 8.49 -3.99
N PHE A 60 -24.12 8.87 -3.41
CA PHE A 60 -24.06 9.85 -2.33
C PHE A 60 -23.55 11.23 -2.78
N GLY A 61 -23.08 11.36 -4.02
CA GLY A 61 -22.39 12.56 -4.50
C GLY A 61 -20.93 12.59 -4.06
N ASN A 62 -20.24 13.68 -4.38
CA ASN A 62 -18.86 13.92 -4.01
C ASN A 62 -18.73 14.93 -2.86
N ASP A 63 -17.73 14.73 -2.01
CA ASP A 63 -17.28 15.70 -1.00
C ASP A 63 -15.78 15.97 -1.17
N GLU A 64 -15.26 17.07 -0.62
CA GLU A 64 -13.82 17.36 -0.53
C GLU A 64 -12.97 17.06 -1.78
N GLY A 65 -13.48 17.37 -2.98
CA GLY A 65 -12.74 17.16 -4.24
C GLY A 65 -12.62 15.71 -4.69
N GLU A 66 -13.43 14.80 -4.14
CA GLU A 66 -13.51 13.40 -4.54
C GLU A 66 -14.03 13.21 -5.96
N TYR A 67 -13.47 12.21 -6.65
CA TYR A 67 -13.88 11.82 -7.99
C TYR A 67 -13.71 10.31 -8.23
N LYS A 68 -14.51 9.80 -9.18
CA LYS A 68 -14.36 8.49 -9.81
C LYS A 68 -14.82 8.60 -11.26
N GLU A 69 -13.99 8.12 -12.18
CA GLU A 69 -14.27 8.12 -13.62
C GLU A 69 -13.94 6.75 -14.21
N LEU A 70 -14.81 6.26 -15.09
CA LEU A 70 -14.60 5.02 -15.84
C LEU A 70 -14.38 5.37 -17.32
N ASN A 71 -13.23 4.97 -17.87
CA ASN A 71 -12.91 5.11 -19.28
C ASN A 71 -12.47 3.76 -19.86
N GLY A 72 -13.41 3.06 -20.50
CA GLY A 72 -13.18 1.71 -21.00
C GLY A 72 -12.92 0.74 -19.86
N ASN A 73 -11.69 0.22 -19.76
CA ASN A 73 -11.27 -0.72 -18.71
C ASN A 73 -10.50 -0.05 -17.57
N ILE A 74 -10.30 1.27 -17.63
CA ILE A 74 -9.55 2.01 -16.63
C ILE A 74 -10.52 2.78 -15.74
N VAL A 75 -10.45 2.56 -14.44
CA VAL A 75 -11.10 3.39 -13.42
C VAL A 75 -10.04 4.30 -12.83
N THR A 76 -10.27 5.61 -12.88
CA THR A 76 -9.47 6.59 -12.14
C THR A 76 -10.29 7.17 -11.01
N PHE A 77 -9.71 7.25 -9.82
CA PHE A 77 -10.40 7.75 -8.62
C PHE A 77 -9.44 8.51 -7.73
N GLY A 78 -9.96 9.23 -6.75
CA GLY A 78 -9.14 9.95 -5.80
C GLY A 78 -9.80 11.21 -5.28
N LYS A 79 -8.99 12.05 -4.63
CA LYS A 79 -9.42 13.33 -4.09
C LYS A 79 -8.29 14.35 -4.11
N ASP A 80 -8.66 15.62 -4.21
CA ASP A 80 -7.74 16.74 -4.35
C ASP A 80 -8.34 17.93 -3.60
N TYR A 81 -7.75 18.28 -2.44
CA TYR A 81 -8.31 19.32 -1.57
C TYR A 81 -7.27 20.02 -0.71
N LEU A 82 -7.62 21.24 -0.27
CA LEU A 82 -6.90 21.95 0.77
C LEU A 82 -7.49 21.60 2.14
N ARG A 83 -6.63 21.26 3.08
CA ARG A 83 -7.06 20.91 4.43
C ARG A 83 -7.54 22.17 5.19
N GLU A 84 -8.77 22.13 5.70
CA GLU A 84 -9.41 23.27 6.37
C GLU A 84 -8.97 23.47 7.84
N GLU A 85 -8.55 22.37 8.50
CA GLU A 85 -8.19 22.34 9.91
C GLU A 85 -6.90 21.56 10.18
N ASP A 86 -6.23 21.86 11.29
CA ASP A 86 -5.09 21.07 11.74
C ASP A 86 -5.53 19.67 12.19
N GLY A 87 -4.74 18.66 11.85
CA GLY A 87 -4.83 17.33 12.44
C GLY A 87 -3.74 17.07 13.48
N PHE A 88 -3.68 15.83 13.95
CA PHE A 88 -2.74 15.41 15.00
C PHE A 88 -1.31 15.18 14.50
N SER A 89 -1.13 14.83 13.22
CA SER A 89 0.18 14.50 12.64
C SER A 89 0.96 15.74 12.16
N PRO A 90 2.31 15.67 12.08
CA PRO A 90 3.13 16.77 11.56
C PRO A 90 2.80 17.18 10.11
N ASP A 91 2.36 16.21 9.31
CA ASP A 91 1.93 16.35 7.92
C ASP A 91 0.42 16.60 7.79
N ASN A 92 -0.25 17.04 8.86
CA ASN A 92 -1.67 17.35 8.87
C ASN A 92 -1.86 18.77 9.39
N LYS A 93 -1.54 19.77 8.57
CA LYS A 93 -1.72 21.18 8.91
C LYS A 93 -2.73 21.84 8.00
N LYS A 94 -3.43 22.82 8.56
CA LYS A 94 -4.34 23.67 7.79
C LYS A 94 -3.58 24.30 6.61
N GLY A 95 -4.20 24.25 5.43
CA GLY A 95 -3.64 24.76 4.18
C GLY A 95 -2.73 23.77 3.45
N ASP A 96 -2.47 22.59 4.00
CA ASP A 96 -1.83 21.51 3.24
C ASP A 96 -2.71 21.11 2.06
N HIS A 97 -2.09 20.87 0.91
CA HIS A 97 -2.75 20.32 -0.26
C HIS A 97 -2.60 18.80 -0.24
N VAL A 98 -3.72 18.10 -0.11
CA VAL A 98 -3.78 16.66 0.00
C VAL A 98 -4.29 16.09 -1.31
N ILE A 99 -3.53 15.14 -1.87
CA ILE A 99 -3.82 14.53 -3.16
C ILE A 99 -3.79 13.01 -3.00
N GLU A 100 -4.86 12.36 -3.42
CA GLU A 100 -4.98 10.92 -3.58
C GLU A 100 -5.34 10.63 -5.03
N ARG A 101 -4.64 9.70 -5.67
CA ARG A 101 -4.87 9.29 -7.06
C ARG A 101 -4.72 7.79 -7.18
N GLY A 102 -5.78 7.13 -7.63
CA GLY A 102 -5.78 5.72 -7.95
C GLY A 102 -6.16 5.47 -9.40
N SER A 103 -5.57 4.43 -9.99
CA SER A 103 -5.90 3.92 -11.31
C SER A 103 -5.97 2.40 -11.26
N LEU A 104 -7.16 1.85 -11.53
CA LEU A 104 -7.41 0.43 -11.66
C LEU A 104 -7.60 0.07 -13.14
N ASP A 105 -6.73 -0.77 -13.68
CA ASP A 105 -6.92 -1.46 -14.95
C ASP A 105 -7.64 -2.79 -14.69
N ILE A 106 -8.92 -2.85 -15.03
CA ILE A 106 -9.78 -4.00 -14.83
C ILE A 106 -9.32 -5.20 -15.67
N SER A 107 -8.84 -4.94 -16.90
CA SER A 107 -8.45 -6.03 -17.82
C SER A 107 -7.14 -6.67 -17.41
N ASN A 108 -6.21 -5.87 -16.89
CA ASN A 108 -4.91 -6.34 -16.42
C ASN A 108 -4.87 -6.62 -14.92
N ASN A 109 -6.01 -6.51 -14.21
CA ASN A 109 -6.13 -6.72 -12.78
C ASN A 109 -5.02 -6.00 -11.98
N THR A 110 -4.81 -4.73 -12.30
CA THR A 110 -3.68 -3.93 -11.83
C THR A 110 -4.17 -2.63 -11.22
N LEU A 111 -3.77 -2.37 -9.97
CA LEU A 111 -4.03 -1.12 -9.26
C LEU A 111 -2.70 -0.38 -9.05
N VAL A 112 -2.71 0.91 -9.35
CA VAL A 112 -1.68 1.88 -8.92
C VAL A 112 -2.39 2.93 -8.08
N HIS A 113 -1.90 3.17 -6.86
CA HIS A 113 -2.43 4.16 -5.94
C HIS A 113 -1.29 5.03 -5.40
N GLU A 114 -1.49 6.33 -5.41
CA GLU A 114 -0.54 7.31 -4.90
C GLU A 114 -1.27 8.30 -4.01
N PHE A 115 -0.67 8.59 -2.86
CA PHE A 115 -1.12 9.61 -1.93
C PHE A 115 0.05 10.52 -1.62
N TYR A 116 -0.14 11.83 -1.69
CA TYR A 116 0.89 12.77 -1.30
C TYR A 116 0.30 14.06 -0.73
N ILE A 117 1.14 14.74 0.03
CA ILE A 117 0.81 16.01 0.68
C ILE A 117 1.83 17.04 0.25
N GLU A 118 1.35 18.18 -0.24
CA GLU A 118 2.17 19.35 -0.52
C GLU A 118 1.94 20.45 0.51
N ARG A 119 3.02 21.10 0.90
CA ARG A 119 2.99 22.31 1.74
C ARG A 119 3.89 23.34 1.09
N ASN A 120 3.34 24.53 0.83
CA ASN A 120 4.06 25.62 0.14
C ASN A 120 4.64 25.22 -1.24
N GLY A 121 3.98 24.30 -1.96
CA GLY A 121 4.42 23.82 -3.28
C GLY A 121 5.51 22.76 -3.26
N GLU A 122 5.88 22.22 -2.09
CA GLU A 122 6.81 21.11 -1.94
C GLU A 122 6.11 19.87 -1.38
N THR A 123 6.40 18.69 -1.94
CA THR A 123 5.92 17.42 -1.39
C THR A 123 6.61 17.14 -0.05
N ILE A 124 5.83 16.92 1.00
CA ILE A 124 6.34 16.63 2.36
C ILE A 124 6.08 15.18 2.80
N SER A 125 5.10 14.52 2.19
CA SER A 125 4.71 13.13 2.47
C SER A 125 4.28 12.49 1.15
N ARG A 126 4.70 11.26 0.89
CA ARG A 126 4.36 10.51 -0.33
C ARG A 126 4.32 9.02 -0.07
N ALA A 127 3.21 8.40 -0.46
CA ALA A 127 3.01 6.96 -0.44
C ALA A 127 2.57 6.47 -1.82
N VAL A 128 3.12 5.34 -2.26
CA VAL A 128 2.74 4.68 -3.51
C VAL A 128 2.51 3.21 -3.23
N THR A 129 1.41 2.65 -3.75
CA THR A 129 1.09 1.23 -3.68
C THR A 129 0.72 0.72 -5.05
N GLU A 130 1.33 -0.39 -5.46
CA GLU A 130 0.99 -1.10 -6.69
C GLU A 130 0.58 -2.54 -6.35
N ILE A 131 -0.50 -3.01 -6.97
CA ILE A 131 -1.01 -4.38 -6.82
C ILE A 131 -1.27 -4.94 -8.21
N VAL A 132 -0.70 -6.10 -8.52
CA VAL A 132 -0.91 -6.82 -9.77
C VAL A 132 -1.39 -8.23 -9.44
N GLY A 133 -2.59 -8.58 -9.86
CA GLY A 133 -3.10 -9.94 -9.75
C GLY A 133 -2.89 -10.73 -11.04
N LEU A 134 -2.17 -11.84 -10.96
CA LEU A 134 -1.87 -12.73 -12.08
C LEU A 134 -3.01 -13.72 -12.36
N SER A 135 -3.03 -14.28 -13.56
CA SER A 135 -4.07 -15.22 -14.01
C SER A 135 -4.11 -16.54 -13.22
N ASP A 136 -3.03 -16.89 -12.52
CA ASP A 136 -2.97 -18.07 -11.64
C ASP A 136 -3.46 -17.79 -10.21
N GLY A 137 -3.92 -16.57 -9.93
CA GLY A 137 -4.44 -16.15 -8.63
C GLY A 137 -3.37 -15.65 -7.65
N THR A 138 -2.11 -15.54 -8.09
CA THR A 138 -1.05 -14.88 -7.33
C THR A 138 -1.18 -13.36 -7.41
N TYR A 139 -1.04 -12.68 -6.28
CA TYR A 139 -0.89 -11.22 -6.21
C TYR A 139 0.57 -10.86 -5.97
N ILE A 140 1.03 -9.81 -6.67
CA ILE A 140 2.31 -9.15 -6.46
C ILE A 140 1.99 -7.74 -5.99
N VAL A 141 2.59 -7.32 -4.88
CA VAL A 141 2.32 -6.03 -4.25
C VAL A 141 3.63 -5.35 -3.90
N GLN A 142 3.72 -4.05 -4.15
CA GLN A 142 4.72 -3.22 -3.53
C GLN A 142 4.11 -1.95 -2.96
N SER A 143 4.65 -1.47 -1.85
CA SER A 143 4.26 -0.20 -1.24
C SER A 143 5.47 0.55 -0.74
N PHE A 144 5.49 1.85 -0.97
CA PHE A 144 6.55 2.77 -0.58
C PHE A 144 5.92 3.92 0.22
N ASN A 145 6.58 4.37 1.27
CA ASN A 145 6.11 5.49 2.07
C ASN A 145 7.28 6.29 2.63
N LYS A 146 7.22 7.61 2.46
CA LYS A 146 8.03 8.57 3.22
C LYS A 146 7.11 9.67 3.75
N SER A 147 7.18 9.91 5.05
CA SER A 147 6.45 10.97 5.74
C SER A 147 7.39 11.73 6.67
N PRO A 148 7.05 12.94 7.13
CA PRO A 148 7.82 13.65 8.14
C PRO A 148 7.85 12.85 9.44
N LEU A 149 8.94 12.97 10.20
CA LEU A 149 9.02 12.37 11.53
C LEU A 149 8.00 13.00 12.48
N TYR A 150 7.27 12.15 13.21
CA TYR A 150 6.44 12.59 14.33
C TYR A 150 7.21 12.68 15.64
N ASP A 151 8.37 12.03 15.72
CA ASP A 151 9.26 12.00 16.87
C ASP A 151 10.72 11.95 16.39
N GLU A 152 11.55 12.87 16.86
CA GLU A 152 12.96 13.03 16.46
C GLU A 152 13.85 11.84 16.88
N ARG A 153 13.38 10.99 17.80
CA ARG A 153 14.11 9.80 18.25
C ARG A 153 14.05 8.65 17.25
N LEU A 154 13.16 8.74 16.26
CA LEU A 154 12.99 7.72 15.24
C LEU A 154 13.99 7.92 14.11
N GLU A 155 14.39 6.81 13.49
CA GLU A 155 15.20 6.85 12.28
C GLU A 155 14.42 7.53 11.15
N ASP A 156 14.99 8.58 10.57
CA ASP A 156 14.45 9.16 9.34
C ASP A 156 14.79 8.26 8.15
N LYS A 157 13.76 7.67 7.55
CA LYS A 157 13.88 6.74 6.43
C LYS A 157 12.60 6.71 5.60
N GLY A 158 12.70 6.19 4.39
CA GLY A 158 11.56 5.65 3.67
C GLY A 158 11.35 4.18 3.99
N ASP A 159 10.09 3.74 4.00
CA ASP A 159 9.70 2.36 4.20
C ASP A 159 9.22 1.75 2.88
N ALA A 160 9.67 0.52 2.59
CA ALA A 160 9.26 -0.26 1.44
C ALA A 160 8.77 -1.65 1.87
N TYR A 161 7.68 -2.10 1.26
CA TYR A 161 7.06 -3.40 1.50
C TYR A 161 6.89 -4.11 0.17
N PHE A 162 7.34 -5.36 0.10
CA PHE A 162 7.30 -6.19 -1.09
C PHE A 162 6.58 -7.48 -0.73
N MET A 163 5.45 -7.76 -1.38
CA MET A 163 4.65 -8.95 -1.07
C MET A 163 4.35 -9.76 -2.31
N ILE A 164 4.39 -11.07 -2.17
CA ILE A 164 3.84 -12.02 -3.13
C ILE A 164 3.03 -13.04 -2.37
N PHE A 165 1.80 -13.29 -2.82
CA PHE A 165 0.96 -14.28 -2.19
C PHE A 165 -0.08 -14.88 -3.12
N ASP A 166 -0.47 -16.11 -2.82
CA ASP A 166 -1.67 -16.77 -3.34
C ASP A 166 -2.51 -17.26 -2.14
N ARG A 167 -3.37 -18.27 -2.31
CA ARG A 167 -4.15 -18.83 -1.19
C ARG A 167 -3.36 -19.75 -0.25
N ASN A 168 -2.15 -20.15 -0.63
CA ASN A 168 -1.36 -21.18 0.05
C ASN A 168 -0.14 -20.60 0.76
N LYS A 169 0.47 -19.56 0.18
CA LYS A 169 1.70 -18.95 0.66
C LYS A 169 1.63 -17.43 0.58
N LEU A 170 2.17 -16.78 1.61
CA LEU A 170 2.47 -15.35 1.65
C LEU A 170 3.95 -15.17 1.94
N GLU A 171 4.60 -14.28 1.19
CA GLU A 171 5.93 -13.75 1.46
C GLU A 171 5.87 -12.24 1.51
N VAL A 172 6.48 -11.64 2.54
CA VAL A 172 6.59 -10.20 2.72
C VAL A 172 8.02 -9.85 3.08
N ILE A 173 8.65 -8.94 2.34
CA ILE A 173 9.90 -8.28 2.74
C ILE A 173 9.57 -6.85 3.16
N LYS A 174 9.94 -6.50 4.39
CA LYS A 174 10.07 -5.11 4.83
C LYS A 174 11.50 -4.65 4.56
N ALA A 175 11.64 -3.50 3.94
CA ALA A 175 12.90 -2.86 3.64
C ALA A 175 12.81 -1.35 3.90
N LYS A 176 13.97 -0.69 3.88
CA LYS A 176 14.08 0.77 4.00
C LYS A 176 14.93 1.37 2.88
N PHE A 177 14.67 2.64 2.60
CA PHE A 177 15.47 3.47 1.69
C PHE A 177 15.81 4.82 2.36
N ALA A 178 16.68 5.58 1.70
CA ALA A 178 17.08 6.91 2.16
C ALA A 178 15.86 7.81 2.42
N PRO A 179 15.94 8.80 3.34
CA PRO A 179 14.84 9.70 3.67
C PRO A 179 14.58 10.74 2.55
N ASP A 180 14.23 10.25 1.36
CA ASP A 180 13.84 11.05 0.21
C ASP A 180 12.33 10.89 -0.01
N VAL A 181 11.59 11.99 -0.08
CA VAL A 181 10.15 12.00 -0.38
C VAL A 181 9.88 11.94 -1.89
N ASN A 182 10.86 12.33 -2.71
CA ASN A 182 10.81 12.31 -4.16
C ASN A 182 11.41 11.02 -4.75
N TYR A 183 11.42 9.96 -3.95
CA TYR A 183 12.02 8.68 -4.31
C TYR A 183 11.53 8.17 -5.68
N ALA A 184 12.47 7.60 -6.43
CA ALA A 184 12.17 6.80 -7.61
C ALA A 184 12.06 5.32 -7.21
N TYR A 185 11.17 4.59 -7.87
CA TYR A 185 11.00 3.17 -7.66
C TYR A 185 10.77 2.45 -8.99
N ASN A 186 11.03 1.15 -9.01
CA ASN A 186 10.80 0.31 -10.19
C ASN A 186 9.37 -0.24 -10.13
N SER A 187 8.48 0.22 -11.01
CA SER A 187 7.11 -0.30 -11.07
C SER A 187 7.06 -1.80 -11.33
N ILE A 188 6.11 -2.51 -10.72
CA ILE A 188 5.84 -3.94 -10.97
C ILE A 188 4.85 -4.16 -12.12
N VAL A 189 4.17 -3.10 -12.57
CA VAL A 189 3.17 -3.17 -13.61
C VAL A 189 3.77 -3.70 -14.92
N GLY A 190 3.11 -4.71 -15.50
CA GLY A 190 3.52 -5.31 -16.79
C GLY A 190 4.77 -6.18 -16.75
N LYS A 191 5.39 -6.42 -15.59
CA LYS A 191 6.62 -7.23 -15.48
C LYS A 191 6.38 -8.75 -15.42
N GLY A 192 5.16 -9.19 -15.14
CA GLY A 192 4.83 -10.62 -15.01
C GLY A 192 5.29 -11.22 -13.68
N LYS A 193 5.66 -12.51 -13.68
CA LYS A 193 6.10 -13.22 -12.48
C LYS A 193 7.44 -12.70 -11.96
N THR A 194 7.58 -12.61 -10.64
CA THR A 194 8.78 -12.14 -9.93
C THR A 194 8.89 -12.81 -8.57
N THR A 195 9.94 -12.50 -7.80
CA THR A 195 10.10 -12.83 -6.38
C THR A 195 10.12 -11.57 -5.52
N VAL A 196 9.90 -11.71 -4.21
CA VAL A 196 10.03 -10.58 -3.27
C VAL A 196 11.49 -10.10 -3.19
N GLU A 197 12.46 -11.01 -3.34
CA GLU A 197 13.89 -10.68 -3.39
C GLU A 197 14.25 -9.84 -4.61
N ASP A 198 13.73 -10.17 -5.79
CA ASP A 198 13.96 -9.40 -7.02
C ASP A 198 13.37 -7.99 -6.90
N MET A 199 12.18 -7.86 -6.31
CA MET A 199 11.54 -6.56 -6.08
C MET A 199 12.32 -5.71 -5.07
N ALA A 200 12.92 -6.34 -4.06
CA ALA A 200 13.64 -5.67 -2.99
C ALA A 200 15.10 -5.31 -3.35
N GLN A 201 15.56 -5.60 -4.57
CA GLN A 201 16.90 -5.23 -5.01
C GLN A 201 17.11 -3.71 -4.95
N GLY A 202 18.20 -3.28 -4.30
CA GLY A 202 18.55 -1.87 -4.12
C GLY A 202 18.04 -1.23 -2.83
N TYR A 203 17.27 -1.95 -2.01
CA TYR A 203 16.79 -1.48 -0.70
C TYR A 203 17.60 -2.11 0.44
N THR A 204 17.59 -1.46 1.61
CA THR A 204 18.16 -2.05 2.83
C THR A 204 17.12 -2.96 3.48
N LEU A 205 17.34 -4.26 3.44
CA LEU A 205 16.36 -5.23 3.96
C LEU A 205 16.31 -5.20 5.49
N VAL A 206 15.10 -5.35 6.06
CA VAL A 206 14.88 -5.34 7.51
C VAL A 206 14.52 -6.74 7.99
N ARG A 207 13.45 -7.31 7.42
CA ARG A 207 13.00 -8.67 7.74
C ARG A 207 12.15 -9.26 6.62
N LYS A 208 12.03 -10.58 6.63
CA LYS A 208 11.13 -11.35 5.78
C LYS A 208 10.13 -12.10 6.65
N MET A 209 8.84 -11.95 6.35
CA MET A 209 7.78 -12.81 6.85
C MET A 209 7.41 -13.83 5.77
N THR A 210 7.24 -15.08 6.16
CA THR A 210 6.66 -16.13 5.32
C THR A 210 5.54 -16.84 6.07
N VAL A 211 4.39 -16.98 5.44
CA VAL A 211 3.28 -17.81 5.92
C VAL A 211 3.06 -18.94 4.93
N ALA A 212 3.14 -20.18 5.39
CA ALA A 212 2.89 -21.37 4.58
C ALA A 212 2.38 -22.50 5.47
N ASN A 213 1.50 -23.35 4.94
CA ASN A 213 0.94 -24.50 5.67
C ASN A 213 0.32 -24.11 7.03
N GLY A 214 -0.28 -22.91 7.12
CA GLY A 214 -0.89 -22.40 8.34
C GLY A 214 0.10 -21.93 9.42
N VAL A 215 1.38 -21.77 9.10
CA VAL A 215 2.41 -21.32 10.05
C VAL A 215 3.09 -20.06 9.52
N ALA A 216 3.16 -19.03 10.36
CA ALA A 216 3.93 -17.82 10.09
C ALA A 216 5.34 -17.89 10.70
N SER A 217 6.31 -17.37 9.96
CA SER A 217 7.72 -17.30 10.34
C SER A 217 8.27 -15.93 9.96
N VAL A 218 9.18 -15.40 10.78
CA VAL A 218 9.81 -14.10 10.54
C VAL A 218 11.31 -14.23 10.74
N GLU A 219 12.07 -13.80 9.74
CA GLU A 219 13.53 -13.82 9.74
C GLU A 219 14.06 -12.39 9.58
N LYS A 220 15.07 -12.02 10.36
CA LYS A 220 15.75 -10.73 10.23
C LYS A 220 16.83 -10.81 9.15
N TYR A 221 16.99 -9.72 8.42
CA TYR A 221 18.22 -9.50 7.66
C TYR A 221 19.29 -8.92 8.59
N GLN A 222 20.55 -9.33 8.39
CA GLN A 222 21.71 -8.86 9.16
C GLN A 222 22.18 -7.50 8.66
#